data_AF-A0A5R2NC97-F1
#
_entry.id   AF-A0A5R2NC97-F1
#
_cell.length_a   1.000
_cell.length_b   1.000
_cell.length_c   1.000
_cell.angle_alpha   90.00
_cell.angle_beta   90.00
_cell.angle_gamma   90.00
#
_symmetry.space_group_name_H-M   'P 1'
#
loop_
_entity.id
_entity.type
_entity.pdbx_description
1 polymer ?
#
loop_
_entity_poly.entity_id
_entity_poly.type
_entity_poly.pdbx_seq_one_letter_code
_entity_poly.pdbx_strand_id
1 'polypeptide(L)' 'MNKTICGVDVSKEWLDTHVVPSGAAGRFRNDAAGIAELAAWC' A
#
# COMPACT_ATOMS: atom_id res chain seq x y z
N MET A 1 -21.32 6.99 2.80
CA MET A 1 -20.47 5.81 3.09
C MET A 1 -19.06 6.14 2.66
N ASN A 2 -18.18 6.54 3.59
CA ASN A 2 -16.78 6.81 3.24
C ASN A 2 -16.03 5.48 3.25
N LYS A 3 -15.71 4.97 2.07
CA LYS A 3 -14.84 3.80 1.93
C LYS A 3 -13.40 4.27 2.04
N THR A 4 -12.61 3.59 2.86
CA THR A 4 -11.15 3.66 2.77
C THR A 4 -10.71 2.81 1.59
N ILE A 5 -9.90 3.39 0.69
CA ILE A 5 -9.35 2.67 -0.47
C ILE A 5 -7.84 2.82 -0.43
N CYS A 6 -7.14 1.69 -0.45
CA CYS A 6 -5.69 1.62 -0.60
C CYS A 6 -5.37 1.27 -2.06
N GLY A 7 -4.92 2.27 -2.81
CA GLY A 7 -4.36 2.06 -4.14
C GLY A 7 -2.91 1.57 -4.02
N VAL A 8 -2.53 0.60 -4.86
CA VAL A 8 -1.18 0.02 -4.88
C VAL A 8 -0.66 0.03 -6.31
N ASP A 9 0.41 0.76 -6.57
CA ASP A 9 1.19 0.70 -7.79
C ASP A 9 2.29 -0.36 -7.66
N VAL A 10 2.28 -1.33 -8.57
CA VAL A 10 3.12 -2.53 -8.48
C VAL A 10 4.28 -2.40 -9.46
N SER A 11 5.49 -2.29 -8.92
CA SER A 11 6.75 -2.33 -9.65
C SER A 11 7.53 -3.60 -9.35
N LYS A 12 8.61 -3.88 -10.10
CA LYS A 12 9.39 -5.12 -9.94
C LYS A 12 9.85 -5.37 -8.50
N GLU A 13 10.33 -4.33 -7.83
CA GLU A 13 10.93 -4.45 -6.50
C GLU A 13 10.16 -3.71 -5.40
N TRP A 14 9.14 -2.93 -5.77
CA TRP A 14 8.47 -1.99 -4.88
C TRP A 14 6.95 -1.99 -5.09
N LEU A 15 6.24 -1.71 -4.00
CA LEU A 15 4.81 -1.49 -3.92
C LEU A 15 4.59 -0.09 -3.37
N ASP A 16 4.20 0.84 -4.24
CA ASP A 16 3.97 2.24 -3.89
C ASP A 16 2.47 2.46 -3.63
N THR A 17 2.11 3.00 -2.48
CA THR A 17 0.72 2.92 -1.98
C THR A 17 0.16 4.28 -1.62
N HIS A 18 -1.16 4.44 -1.78
CA HIS A 18 -1.87 5.66 -1.41
C HIS A 18 -3.27 5.36 -0.85
N VAL A 19 -3.57 5.86 0.35
CA VAL A 19 -4.83 5.60 1.07
C VAL A 19 -5.73 6.83 1.05
N VAL A 20 -6.88 6.72 0.38
CA VAL A 20 -7.93 7.75 0.41
C VAL A 20 -9.00 7.43 1.47
N PRO A 21 -9.54 8.45 2.17
CA PRO A 21 -9.27 9.89 2.03
C PRO A 21 -8.09 10.42 2.86
N SER A 22 -7.40 9.57 3.63
CA SER A 22 -6.36 10.01 4.57
C SER A 22 -5.16 10.72 3.93
N GLY A 23 -4.89 10.43 2.65
CA GLY A 23 -3.71 10.90 1.93
C GLY A 23 -2.41 10.20 2.34
N ALA A 24 -2.47 9.18 3.21
CA ALA A 24 -1.29 8.44 3.63
C ALA A 24 -0.65 7.73 2.43
N ALA A 25 0.67 7.84 2.30
CA ALA A 25 1.45 7.17 1.27
C ALA A 25 2.52 6.29 1.92
N GLY A 26 2.76 5.13 1.31
CA GLY A 26 3.71 4.14 1.79
C GLY A 26 4.49 3.54 0.63
N ARG A 27 5.63 2.93 0.95
CA ARG A 27 6.43 2.18 -0.02
C ARG A 27 6.97 0.93 0.64
N PHE A 28 6.67 -0.22 0.05
CA PHE A 28 7.02 -1.54 0.58
C PHE A 28 7.80 -2.34 -0.46
N ARG A 29 8.58 -3.33 -0.02
CA ARG A 29 9.23 -4.25 -0.95
C ARG A 29 8.20 -5.12 -1.66
N ASN A 30 8.42 -5.39 -2.94
CA ASN A 30 7.65 -6.39 -3.67
C ASN A 30 8.22 -7.80 -3.41
N ASP A 31 8.14 -8.22 -2.16
CA ASP A 31 8.47 -9.56 -1.69
C ASP A 31 7.50 -9.97 -0.58
N ALA A 32 7.64 -11.19 -0.06
CA ALA A 32 6.72 -11.73 0.93
C ALA A 32 6.68 -10.89 2.22
N ALA A 33 7.80 -10.30 2.63
CA ALA A 33 7.86 -9.48 3.83
C ALA A 33 7.16 -8.14 3.59
N GLY A 34 7.48 -7.46 2.49
CA GLY A 34 6.87 -6.17 2.16
C GLY A 34 5.36 -6.28 1.86
N ILE A 35 4.89 -7.40 1.31
CA ILE A 35 3.44 -7.66 1.16
C ILE A 35 2.76 -7.82 2.52
N ALA A 36 3.40 -8.51 3.48
CA ALA A 36 2.86 -8.65 4.82
C ALA A 36 2.81 -7.30 5.57
N GLU A 37 3.85 -6.48 5.42
CA GLU A 37 3.88 -5.10 5.95
C GLU A 37 2.77 -4.23 5.33
N LEU A 38 2.59 -4.31 4.01
CA LEU A 38 1.49 -3.60 3.32
C LEU A 38 0.11 -4.04 3.82
N ALA A 39 -0.11 -5.35 3.96
CA ALA A 39 -1.39 -5.88 4.43
C ALA A 39 -1.72 -5.47 5.88
N ALA A 40 -0.69 -5.25 6.71
CA ALA A 40 -0.87 -4.72 8.06
C ALA A 40 -1.12 -3.19 8.09
N TRP A 41 -0.84 -2.49 6.99
CA TRP A 41 -0.88 -1.04 6.92
C TRP A 41 -2.23 -0.43 6.50
N CYS A 42 -3.01 -1.02 5.56
CA CYS A 42 -4.21 -0.36 4.99
C CYS A 42 -5.53 -1.17 4.86
#